data_AF-A0A645FTX6-F1
#
_entry.id   AF-A0A645FTX6-F1
#
_cell.length_a   1.000
_cell.length_b   1.000
_cell.length_c   1.000
_cell.angle_alpha   90.00
_cell.angle_beta   90.00
_cell.angle_gamma   90.00
#
_symmetry.space_group_name_H-M   'P 1'
#
loop_
_entity.id
_entity.type
_entity.pdbx_description
1 polymer ?
#
loop_
_entity_poly.entity_id
_entity_poly.type
_entity_poly.pdbx_seq_one_letter_code
_entity_poly.pdbx_strand_id
1 'polypeptide(L)'
;MFEYAGAAGGFIDRYGYPSCRGRILHVVEEDHNQYNTEIPIFWATGACFCIRKKDYTEAGGLDGRFFAHMEEIDLCWRLNARGRRVMCIPDSVVYHVGGASLNQDNPKKMYLNFRNNLLMLYKNIPQRGYLSTFIIRFFFDILACIRLSLKGNFKSVWAVVDAYKDFRKMRPSYEPFRKENLRKTIIEHIPTQYRRSILMDFYFKGKKSYSAVNRGGNSITRNGS
;
A
#
# COMPACT_ATOMS: atom_id res chain seq x y z
N MET A 1 -20.76 4.32 -4.75
CA MET A 1 -19.57 3.95 -5.55
C MET A 1 -18.34 4.20 -4.70
N PHE A 2 -17.45 3.22 -4.53
CA PHE A 2 -16.24 3.39 -3.71
C PHE A 2 -15.21 4.30 -4.37
N GLU A 3 -14.51 5.09 -3.54
CA GLU A 3 -13.43 5.97 -4.00
C GLU A 3 -12.16 5.18 -4.36
N TYR A 4 -11.39 5.71 -5.32
CA TYR A 4 -10.07 5.20 -5.69
C TYR A 4 -9.08 5.20 -4.51
N ALA A 5 -9.15 6.21 -3.64
CA ALA A 5 -8.23 6.43 -2.52
C ALA A 5 -8.84 6.05 -1.15
N GLY A 6 -9.11 4.77 -0.93
CA GLY A 6 -9.31 4.28 0.44
C GLY A 6 -10.47 3.31 0.66
N ALA A 7 -11.47 3.29 -0.21
CA ALA A 7 -12.69 2.45 -0.11
C ALA A 7 -13.08 2.07 1.34
N ALA A 8 -13.45 0.81 1.63
CA ALA A 8 -13.74 0.36 3.00
C ALA A 8 -12.48 -0.17 3.72
N GLY A 9 -11.34 0.47 3.49
CA GLY A 9 -10.05 0.15 4.11
C GLY A 9 -9.01 -0.47 3.17
N GLY A 10 -7.74 -0.26 3.49
CA GLY A 10 -6.60 -0.55 2.64
C GLY A 10 -5.83 -1.81 3.03
N PHE A 11 -5.35 -2.52 2.02
CA PHE A 11 -4.45 -3.66 2.11
C PHE A 11 -3.20 -3.40 1.27
N ILE A 12 -2.13 -4.14 1.56
CA ILE A 12 -0.93 -4.15 0.72
C ILE A 12 -0.45 -5.57 0.55
N ASP A 13 0.05 -5.90 -0.63
CA ASP A 13 0.67 -7.19 -0.91
C ASP A 13 2.14 -7.24 -0.48
N ARG A 14 2.74 -8.44 -0.53
CA ARG A 14 4.15 -8.66 -0.17
C ARG A 14 5.13 -7.83 -1.02
N TYR A 15 4.75 -7.43 -2.24
CA TYR A 15 5.59 -6.69 -3.18
C TYR A 15 5.29 -5.18 -3.20
N GLY A 16 4.47 -4.72 -2.25
CA GLY A 16 4.16 -3.31 -2.05
C GLY A 16 3.02 -2.80 -2.90
N TYR A 17 2.22 -3.63 -3.56
CA TYR A 17 1.07 -3.16 -4.33
C TYR A 17 -0.15 -2.94 -3.42
N PRO A 18 -0.65 -1.70 -3.28
CA PRO A 18 -1.81 -1.41 -2.46
C PRO A 18 -3.10 -1.83 -3.18
N SER A 19 -4.05 -2.30 -2.39
CA SER A 19 -5.43 -2.56 -2.79
C SER A 19 -6.38 -2.06 -1.71
N CYS A 20 -7.68 -1.99 -2.01
CA CYS A 20 -8.67 -1.60 -1.02
C CYS A 20 -9.81 -2.62 -0.99
N ARG A 21 -10.49 -2.72 0.14
CA ARG A 21 -11.77 -3.43 0.24
C ARG A 21 -12.81 -2.69 -0.61
N GLY A 22 -13.23 -3.30 -1.72
CA GLY A 22 -14.07 -2.67 -2.74
C GLY A 22 -13.31 -2.13 -3.96
N ARG A 23 -11.99 -2.32 -4.04
CA ARG A 23 -11.19 -2.01 -5.24
C ARG A 23 -9.96 -2.89 -5.39
N ILE A 24 -9.90 -3.68 -6.45
CA ILE A 24 -8.71 -4.42 -6.87
C ILE A 24 -8.14 -3.81 -8.15
N LEU A 25 -6.95 -3.20 -8.04
CA LEU A 25 -6.30 -2.46 -9.12
C LEU A 25 -7.24 -1.38 -9.71
N HIS A 26 -7.63 -1.54 -10.97
CA HIS A 26 -8.49 -0.63 -11.71
C HIS A 26 -9.98 -1.02 -11.66
N VAL A 27 -10.32 -2.16 -11.06
CA VAL A 27 -11.71 -2.60 -10.91
C VAL A 27 -12.23 -2.13 -9.56
N VAL A 28 -13.30 -1.34 -9.61
CA VAL A 28 -14.05 -0.85 -8.45
C VAL A 28 -15.33 -1.67 -8.34
N GLU A 29 -15.66 -2.11 -7.14
CA GLU A 29 -16.89 -2.86 -6.88
C GLU A 29 -18.06 -1.90 -6.64
N GLU A 30 -19.26 -2.31 -7.05
CA GLU A 30 -20.48 -1.63 -6.62
C GLU A 30 -20.75 -1.92 -5.15
N ASP A 31 -21.27 -0.93 -4.44
CA ASP A 31 -21.59 -1.06 -3.02
C ASP A 31 -23.04 -1.55 -2.86
N HIS A 32 -23.19 -2.78 -2.40
CA HIS A 32 -24.44 -3.41 -2.00
C HIS A 32 -24.47 -3.63 -0.48
N ASN A 33 -23.79 -2.78 0.29
CA ASN A 33 -23.59 -2.89 1.74
C ASN A 33 -22.72 -4.08 2.18
N GLN A 34 -21.97 -4.70 1.26
CA GLN A 34 -21.12 -5.86 1.56
C GLN A 34 -19.89 -5.52 2.41
N TYR A 35 -19.63 -4.23 2.64
CA TYR A 35 -18.48 -3.73 3.38
C TYR A 35 -18.79 -3.00 4.69
N ASN A 36 -20.01 -3.11 5.19
CA ASN A 36 -20.48 -2.47 6.43
C ASN A 36 -20.10 -3.23 7.72
N THR A 37 -18.98 -3.97 7.70
CA THR A 37 -18.48 -4.66 8.90
C THR A 37 -17.12 -4.12 9.33
N GLU A 38 -16.95 -3.93 10.62
CA GLU A 38 -15.65 -3.57 11.19
C GLU A 38 -14.65 -4.70 10.96
N ILE A 39 -13.49 -4.36 10.42
CA ILE A 39 -12.40 -5.31 10.21
C ILE A 39 -11.04 -4.65 10.46
N PRO A 40 -10.03 -5.45 10.85
CA PRO A 40 -8.65 -4.98 10.78
C PRO A 40 -8.23 -4.79 9.32
N ILE A 41 -7.50 -3.71 9.08
CA ILE A 41 -6.97 -3.33 7.77
C ILE A 41 -5.47 -3.09 7.87
N PHE A 42 -4.78 -3.05 6.73
CA PHE A 42 -3.34 -2.74 6.73
C PHE A 42 -3.12 -1.24 6.87
N TRP A 43 -3.85 -0.44 6.12
CA TRP A 43 -3.72 1.01 6.09
C TRP A 43 -5.07 1.69 5.89
N ALA A 44 -5.20 2.91 6.41
CA ALA A 44 -6.36 3.77 6.23
C ALA A 44 -5.97 4.98 5.37
N THR A 45 -6.94 5.51 4.61
CA THR A 45 -6.73 6.72 3.81
C THR A 45 -6.60 7.96 4.70
N GLY A 46 -5.75 8.91 4.30
CA GLY A 46 -5.63 10.21 4.98
C GLY A 46 -6.91 11.05 4.93
N ALA A 47 -7.85 10.73 4.04
CA ALA A 47 -9.14 11.43 3.95
C ALA A 47 -9.98 11.33 5.24
N CYS A 48 -9.86 10.23 5.99
CA CYS A 48 -10.48 10.07 7.29
C CYS A 48 -9.64 9.11 8.15
N PHE A 49 -8.75 9.68 8.96
CA PHE A 49 -7.84 8.92 9.82
C PHE A 49 -7.80 9.50 11.24
N CYS A 50 -8.14 8.67 12.23
CA CYS A 50 -8.02 9.00 13.64
C CYS A 50 -6.95 8.14 14.30
N ILE A 51 -6.05 8.78 15.04
CA ILE A 51 -4.94 8.11 15.72
C ILE A 51 -4.69 8.75 17.09
N ARG A 52 -4.37 7.93 18.10
CA ARG A 52 -3.94 8.44 19.40
C ARG A 52 -2.66 9.26 19.23
N LYS A 53 -2.62 10.47 19.79
CA LYS A 53 -1.45 11.36 19.75
C LYS A 53 -0.16 10.64 20.13
N LYS A 54 -0.19 9.85 21.22
CA LYS A 54 0.95 9.06 21.69
C LYS A 54 1.47 8.10 20.60
N ASP A 55 0.58 7.33 19.96
CA ASP A 55 0.95 6.37 18.92
C ASP A 55 1.51 7.09 17.68
N TYR A 56 0.95 8.24 17.30
CA TYR A 56 1.47 9.05 16.19
C TYR A 56 2.89 9.56 16.47
N THR A 57 3.10 10.15 17.65
CA THR A 57 4.41 10.69 18.04
C THR A 57 5.44 9.57 18.21
N GLU A 58 5.11 8.46 18.86
CA GLU A 58 6.01 7.31 19.01
C GLU A 58 6.32 6.61 17.68
N ALA A 59 5.36 6.63 16.74
CA ALA A 59 5.58 6.15 15.39
C ALA A 59 6.62 7.00 14.64
N GLY A 60 6.69 8.30 14.93
CA GLY A 60 7.47 9.30 14.19
C GLY A 60 6.65 10.08 13.15
N GLY A 61 5.32 10.07 13.28
CA GLY A 61 4.41 10.81 12.39
C GLY A 61 4.41 10.36 10.93
N LEU A 62 3.84 11.19 10.04
CA LEU A 62 3.93 11.01 8.58
C LEU A 62 5.31 11.41 8.08
N ASP A 63 5.80 10.70 7.07
CA ASP A 63 7.11 10.99 6.49
C ASP A 63 6.99 12.06 5.39
N GLY A 64 7.27 13.32 5.75
CA GLY A 64 7.19 14.45 4.82
C GLY A 64 8.10 14.36 3.60
N ARG A 65 9.11 13.49 3.60
CA ARG A 65 9.99 13.27 2.44
C ARG A 65 9.28 12.59 1.27
N PHE A 66 8.14 11.95 1.50
CA PHE A 66 7.31 11.41 0.43
C PHE A 66 6.62 12.51 -0.37
N PHE A 67 6.37 13.69 0.23
CA PHE A 67 5.57 14.79 -0.30
C PHE A 67 4.10 14.43 -0.53
N ALA A 68 3.81 13.38 -1.31
CA ALA A 68 2.48 12.83 -1.54
C ALA A 68 2.54 11.36 -1.94
N HIS A 69 1.53 10.59 -1.59
CA HIS A 69 1.40 9.13 -1.76
C HIS A 69 2.35 8.30 -0.89
N MET A 70 1.77 7.24 -0.30
CA MET A 70 2.41 6.22 0.54
C MET A 70 2.74 6.66 1.97
N GLU A 71 2.55 7.93 2.34
CA GLU A 71 2.79 8.45 3.68
C GLU A 71 1.94 7.76 4.74
N GLU A 72 0.65 7.55 4.47
CA GLU A 72 -0.26 6.88 5.39
C GLU A 72 -0.02 5.38 5.43
N ILE A 73 0.34 4.79 4.28
CA ILE A 73 0.69 3.36 4.19
C ILE A 73 1.97 3.08 4.99
N ASP A 74 2.98 3.93 4.89
CA ASP A 74 4.22 3.83 5.68
C ASP A 74 3.97 3.98 7.17
N LEU A 75 3.15 4.97 7.57
CA LEU A 75 2.76 5.15 8.97
C LEU A 75 2.02 3.92 9.50
N CYS A 76 1.03 3.43 8.76
CA CYS A 76 0.27 2.24 9.16
C CYS A 76 1.15 0.99 9.19
N TRP A 77 2.11 0.85 8.28
CA TRP A 77 3.08 -0.25 8.33
C TRP A 77 3.88 -0.20 9.63
N ARG A 78 4.45 0.95 9.97
CA ARG A 78 5.20 1.13 11.23
C ARG A 78 4.34 0.84 12.46
N LEU A 79 3.08 1.29 12.47
CA LEU A 79 2.15 1.02 13.57
C LEU A 79 1.87 -0.48 13.72
N ASN A 80 1.54 -1.16 12.62
CA ASN A 80 1.32 -2.62 12.61
C ASN A 80 2.57 -3.38 13.07
N ALA A 81 3.75 -3.04 12.55
CA ALA A 81 5.02 -3.67 12.93
C ALA A 81 5.35 -3.49 14.41
N ARG A 82 4.85 -2.42 15.04
CA ARG A 82 5.05 -2.08 16.47
C ARG A 82 3.89 -2.55 17.36
N GLY A 83 3.04 -3.47 16.88
CA GLY A 83 1.98 -4.09 17.69
C GLY A 83 0.68 -3.29 17.80
N ARG A 84 0.51 -2.21 17.03
CA ARG A 84 -0.76 -1.48 16.94
C ARG A 84 -1.64 -2.09 15.85
N ARG A 85 -2.96 -1.94 16.00
CA ARG A 85 -3.95 -2.38 15.00
C ARG A 85 -4.53 -1.16 14.29
N VAL A 86 -4.75 -1.28 12.99
CA VAL A 86 -5.50 -0.32 12.18
C VAL A 86 -6.85 -0.97 11.85
N MET A 87 -7.94 -0.24 12.08
CA MET A 87 -9.31 -0.74 11.93
C MET A 87 -10.08 0.12 10.94
N CYS A 88 -10.94 -0.51 10.13
CA CYS A 88 -12.00 0.18 9.40
C CYS A 88 -13.27 0.20 10.27
N ILE A 89 -13.85 1.39 10.49
CA ILE A 89 -15.12 1.58 11.19
C ILE A 89 -16.16 2.11 10.17
N PRO A 90 -16.98 1.24 9.56
CA PRO A 90 -17.90 1.63 8.49
C PRO A 90 -18.99 2.61 8.92
N ASP A 91 -19.32 2.67 10.21
CA ASP A 91 -20.32 3.60 10.76
C ASP A 91 -19.86 5.07 10.70
N SER A 92 -18.55 5.32 10.53
CA SER A 92 -17.98 6.66 10.37
C SER A 92 -17.77 6.98 8.90
N VAL A 93 -18.79 7.55 8.24
CA VAL A 93 -18.75 7.87 6.81
C VAL A 93 -18.23 9.28 6.55
N VAL A 94 -17.22 9.41 5.70
CA VAL A 94 -16.71 10.69 5.19
C VAL A 94 -16.76 10.67 3.66
N TYR A 95 -17.38 11.70 3.08
CA TYR A 95 -17.42 11.89 1.63
C TYR A 95 -16.18 12.68 1.19
N HIS A 96 -15.34 12.05 0.39
CA HIS A 96 -14.14 12.67 -0.19
C HIS A 96 -14.28 12.74 -1.71
N VAL A 97 -13.99 13.92 -2.28
CA VAL A 97 -14.01 14.11 -3.73
C VAL A 97 -12.72 13.55 -4.32
N GLY A 98 -12.77 12.28 -4.71
CA GLY A 98 -11.68 11.62 -5.39
C GLY A 98 -11.39 12.26 -6.76
N GLY A 99 -10.12 12.57 -7.04
CA GLY A 99 -9.69 13.03 -8.37
C GLY A 99 -9.04 14.42 -8.42
N ALA A 100 -8.94 15.15 -7.31
CA ALA A 100 -8.20 16.41 -7.28
C ALA A 100 -6.69 16.24 -7.57
N SER A 101 -6.14 15.04 -7.38
CA SER A 101 -4.72 14.73 -7.54
C SER A 101 -4.47 13.89 -8.79
N LEU A 102 -3.99 14.56 -9.86
CA LEU A 102 -3.37 14.07 -11.11
C LEU A 102 -3.98 12.75 -11.69
N ASN A 103 -4.45 12.77 -12.95
CA ASN A 103 -4.93 11.57 -13.66
C ASN A 103 -3.98 10.36 -13.49
N GLN A 104 -4.51 9.13 -13.49
CA GLN A 104 -3.69 7.91 -13.31
C GLN A 104 -2.52 7.82 -14.31
N ASP A 105 -2.72 8.35 -15.52
CA ASP A 105 -1.69 8.40 -16.57
C ASP A 105 -0.74 9.60 -16.45
N ASN A 106 -0.83 10.39 -15.37
CA ASN A 106 0.06 11.52 -15.16
C ASN A 106 1.47 11.03 -14.78
N PRO A 107 2.51 11.37 -15.56
CA PRO A 107 3.88 10.92 -15.29
C PRO A 107 4.40 11.33 -13.91
N LYS A 108 4.05 12.52 -13.40
CA LYS A 108 4.48 12.99 -12.07
C LYS A 108 3.89 12.13 -10.95
N LYS A 109 2.60 11.78 -11.07
CA LYS A 109 1.94 10.86 -10.13
C LYS A 109 2.57 9.48 -10.18
N MET A 110 2.87 8.98 -11.38
CA MET A 110 3.55 7.71 -11.55
C MET A 110 4.94 7.70 -10.89
N TYR A 111 5.76 8.71 -11.19
CA TYR A 111 7.07 8.89 -10.56
C TYR A 111 6.99 8.86 -9.03
N LEU A 112 6.08 9.67 -8.44
CA LEU A 112 5.90 9.72 -6.99
C LEU A 112 5.47 8.36 -6.42
N ASN A 113 4.50 7.69 -7.04
CA ASN A 113 4.04 6.38 -6.59
C ASN A 113 5.15 5.33 -6.63
N PHE A 114 5.93 5.24 -7.71
CA PHE A 114 7.01 4.26 -7.80
C PHE A 114 8.13 4.56 -6.81
N ARG A 115 8.62 5.82 -6.76
CA ARG A 115 9.72 6.23 -5.88
C ARG A 115 9.36 6.02 -4.42
N ASN A 116 8.20 6.54 -4.00
CA ASN A 116 7.78 6.49 -2.61
C ASN A 116 7.47 5.06 -2.18
N ASN A 117 6.91 4.24 -3.07
CA ASN A 117 6.65 2.85 -2.76
C ASN A 117 7.95 2.04 -2.57
N LEU A 118 8.96 2.24 -3.42
CA LEU A 118 10.28 1.60 -3.24
C LEU A 118 10.95 2.04 -1.94
N LEU A 119 10.88 3.33 -1.59
CA LEU A 119 11.38 3.87 -0.33
C LEU A 119 10.62 3.30 0.88
N MET A 120 9.28 3.24 0.82
CA MET A 120 8.43 2.68 1.87
C MET A 120 8.70 1.18 2.08
N LEU A 121 8.89 0.41 1.01
CA LEU A 121 9.33 -0.99 1.07
C LEU A 121 10.71 -1.11 1.73
N TYR A 122 11.67 -0.30 1.28
CA TYR A 122 13.01 -0.29 1.85
C TYR A 122 13.00 0.10 3.34
N LYS A 123 12.14 1.02 3.78
CA LYS A 123 12.05 1.40 5.19
C LYS A 123 11.51 0.30 6.10
N ASN A 124 10.61 -0.54 5.60
CA ASN A 124 9.73 -1.34 6.47
C ASN A 124 9.75 -2.85 6.23
N ILE A 125 10.24 -3.35 5.09
CA ILE A 125 10.33 -4.79 4.84
C ILE A 125 11.28 -5.44 5.86
N PRO A 126 10.86 -6.52 6.55
CA PRO A 126 11.75 -7.33 7.39
C PRO A 126 13.01 -7.77 6.65
N GLN A 127 14.13 -7.94 7.35
CA GLN A 127 15.38 -8.34 6.70
C GLN A 127 15.23 -9.68 5.94
N ARG A 128 14.43 -10.59 6.49
CA ARG A 128 14.04 -11.84 5.84
C ARG A 128 13.09 -11.53 4.66
N GLY A 129 13.51 -11.90 3.45
CA GLY A 129 12.73 -11.69 2.22
C GLY A 129 12.92 -10.32 1.57
N TYR A 130 13.82 -9.47 2.09
CA TYR A 130 14.19 -8.20 1.48
C TYR A 130 14.60 -8.36 0.02
N LEU A 131 15.59 -9.22 -0.25
CA LEU A 131 16.15 -9.41 -1.59
C LEU A 131 15.11 -9.97 -2.57
N SER A 132 14.40 -11.03 -2.18
CA SER A 132 13.36 -11.63 -3.03
C SER A 132 12.24 -10.65 -3.36
N THR A 133 11.86 -9.79 -2.41
CA THR A 133 10.81 -8.78 -2.63
C THR A 133 11.26 -7.77 -3.68
N PHE A 134 12.48 -7.23 -3.57
CA PHE A 134 13.01 -6.26 -4.54
C PHE A 134 13.25 -6.88 -5.93
N ILE A 135 13.70 -8.13 -6.01
CA ILE A 135 13.87 -8.83 -7.30
C ILE A 135 12.53 -8.98 -8.00
N ILE A 136 11.53 -9.56 -7.33
CA ILE A 136 10.21 -9.79 -7.94
C ILE A 136 9.53 -8.45 -8.27
N ARG A 137 9.65 -7.46 -7.38
CA ARG A 137 9.15 -6.12 -7.64
C ARG A 137 9.78 -5.50 -8.89
N PHE A 138 11.09 -5.63 -9.06
CA PHE A 138 11.78 -5.13 -10.25
C PHE A 138 11.23 -5.76 -11.54
N PHE A 139 10.97 -7.07 -11.54
CA PHE A 139 10.35 -7.74 -12.69
C PHE A 139 8.93 -7.23 -12.99
N PHE A 140 8.09 -7.04 -11.97
CA PHE A 140 6.76 -6.47 -12.17
C PHE A 140 6.81 -5.04 -12.70
N ASP A 141 7.76 -4.24 -12.24
CA ASP A 141 7.94 -2.87 -12.72
C ASP A 141 8.46 -2.83 -14.17
N ILE A 142 9.33 -3.77 -14.57
CA ILE A 142 9.70 -3.96 -15.99
C ILE A 142 8.46 -4.30 -16.83
N LEU A 143 7.62 -5.23 -16.36
CA LEU A 143 6.40 -5.61 -17.07
C LEU A 143 5.43 -4.41 -17.21
N ALA A 144 5.34 -3.58 -16.16
CA ALA A 144 4.59 -2.34 -16.21
C ALA A 144 5.16 -1.37 -17.27
N CYS A 145 6.49 -1.19 -17.32
CA CYS A 145 7.16 -0.38 -18.34
C CYS A 145 6.90 -0.90 -19.76
N ILE A 146 7.00 -2.21 -20.00
CA ILE A 146 6.69 -2.83 -21.30
C ILE A 146 5.25 -2.50 -21.70
N ARG A 147 4.29 -2.70 -20.80
CA ARG A 147 2.87 -2.36 -21.05
C ARG A 147 2.66 -0.88 -21.36
N LEU A 148 3.38 0.02 -20.68
CA LEU A 148 3.31 1.47 -20.93
C LEU A 148 3.90 1.83 -22.30
N SER A 149 5.04 1.24 -22.67
CA SER A 149 5.66 1.42 -23.99
C SER A 149 4.75 0.94 -25.12
N LEU A 150 4.10 -0.22 -24.97
CA LEU A 150 3.14 -0.74 -25.95
C LEU A 150 1.92 0.17 -26.14
N LYS A 151 1.58 0.99 -25.13
CA LYS A 151 0.53 2.02 -25.20
C LYS A 151 1.04 3.38 -25.69
N GLY A 152 2.33 3.49 -26.07
CA GLY A 152 2.96 4.74 -26.49
C GLY A 152 3.19 5.76 -25.36
N ASN A 153 3.00 5.39 -24.09
CA ASN A 153 3.13 6.29 -22.94
C ASN A 153 4.58 6.37 -22.43
N PHE A 154 5.50 6.81 -23.30
CA PHE A 154 6.94 6.87 -22.99
C PHE A 154 7.27 7.84 -21.85
N LYS A 155 6.51 8.93 -21.69
CA LYS A 155 6.69 9.87 -20.56
C LYS A 155 6.53 9.15 -19.21
N SER A 156 5.57 8.24 -19.12
CA SER A 156 5.35 7.43 -17.92
C SER A 156 6.44 6.37 -17.71
N VAL A 157 7.01 5.81 -18.79
CA VAL A 157 8.17 4.92 -18.68
C VAL A 157 9.37 5.65 -18.08
N TRP A 158 9.68 6.86 -18.58
CA TRP A 158 10.74 7.68 -18.02
C TRP A 158 10.48 8.07 -16.56
N ALA A 159 9.22 8.34 -16.20
CA ALA A 159 8.85 8.57 -14.80
C ALA A 159 9.19 7.38 -13.88
N VAL A 160 8.99 6.14 -14.34
CA VAL A 160 9.41 4.94 -13.58
C VAL A 160 10.94 4.84 -13.51
N VAL A 161 11.65 5.10 -14.61
CA VAL A 161 13.12 5.08 -14.64
C VAL A 161 13.70 6.11 -13.67
N ASP A 162 13.20 7.34 -13.68
CA ASP A 162 13.66 8.41 -12.79
C ASP A 162 13.30 8.11 -11.33
N ALA A 163 12.15 7.48 -11.07
CA ALA A 163 11.80 7.00 -9.75
C ALA A 163 12.82 5.99 -9.20
N TYR A 164 13.34 5.07 -10.04
CA TYR A 164 14.40 4.14 -9.67
C TYR A 164 15.75 4.83 -9.43
N LYS A 165 16.11 5.82 -10.25
CA LYS A 165 17.33 6.63 -10.04
C LYS A 165 17.28 7.36 -8.71
N ASP A 166 16.17 8.05 -8.43
CA ASP A 166 16.00 8.80 -7.19
C ASP A 166 15.84 7.88 -5.97
N PHE A 167 15.17 6.74 -6.11
CA PHE A 167 15.18 5.72 -5.06
C PHE A 167 16.63 5.34 -4.68
N ARG A 168 17.49 5.03 -5.66
CA ARG A 168 18.90 4.69 -5.39
C ARG A 168 19.66 5.84 -4.75
N LYS A 169 19.47 7.07 -5.23
CA LYS A 169 20.10 8.29 -4.70
C LYS A 169 19.66 8.59 -3.27
N MET A 170 18.37 8.43 -2.97
CA MET A 170 17.78 8.74 -1.66
C MET A 170 17.99 7.62 -0.65
N ARG A 171 18.13 6.35 -1.08
CA ARG A 171 18.24 5.17 -0.20
C ARG A 171 19.21 5.36 0.98
N PRO A 172 20.44 5.88 0.81
CA PRO A 172 21.36 6.10 1.94
C PRO A 172 20.79 6.99 3.04
N SER A 173 20.02 8.03 2.68
CA SER A 173 19.37 8.93 3.67
C SER A 173 18.26 8.24 4.47
N TYR A 174 17.74 7.11 3.99
CA TYR A 174 16.71 6.33 4.66
C TYR A 174 17.27 5.19 5.52
N GLU A 175 18.57 4.90 5.45
CA GLU A 175 19.21 3.80 6.20
C GLU A 175 19.03 3.93 7.73
N PRO A 176 19.19 5.11 8.37
CA PRO A 176 18.95 5.24 9.81
C PRO A 176 17.49 4.91 10.19
N PHE A 177 16.54 5.32 9.35
CA PHE A 177 15.11 5.08 9.57
C PHE A 177 14.75 3.61 9.38
N ARG A 178 15.36 2.93 8.40
CA ARG A 178 15.24 1.47 8.25
C ARG A 178 15.77 0.76 9.50
N LYS A 179 16.97 1.10 9.96
CA LYS A 179 17.56 0.51 11.18
C LYS A 179 16.66 0.71 12.39
N GLU A 180 16.13 1.91 12.58
CA GLU A 180 15.19 2.20 13.67
C GLU A 180 13.89 1.38 13.54
N ASN A 181 13.30 1.33 12.34
CA ASN A 181 12.09 0.57 12.08
C ASN A 181 12.26 -0.93 12.35
N LEU A 182 13.35 -1.51 11.87
CA LEU A 182 13.67 -2.92 12.12
C LEU A 182 13.88 -3.18 13.61
N ARG A 183 14.61 -2.31 14.31
CA ARG A 183 14.82 -2.42 15.77
C ARG A 183 13.52 -2.32 16.57
N LYS A 184 12.57 -1.49 16.13
CA LYS A 184 11.26 -1.31 16.78
C LYS A 184 10.22 -2.34 16.34
N THR A 185 10.54 -3.22 15.38
CA THR A 185 9.60 -4.24 14.92
C THR A 185 9.41 -5.31 15.99
N ILE A 186 8.16 -5.50 16.40
CA ILE A 186 7.72 -6.57 17.30
C ILE A 186 6.96 -7.63 16.50
N ILE A 187 6.16 -7.20 15.51
CA ILE A 187 5.41 -8.07 14.62
C ILE A 187 6.11 -8.14 13.26
N GLU A 188 6.89 -9.21 13.03
CA GLU A 188 7.52 -9.44 11.72
C GLU A 188 6.49 -9.79 10.62
N HIS A 189 5.35 -10.35 11.03
CA HIS A 189 4.33 -10.88 10.16
C HIS A 189 3.00 -10.21 10.41
N ILE A 190 2.81 -9.03 9.80
CA ILE A 190 1.56 -8.27 9.88
C ILE A 190 0.40 -9.11 9.32
N PRO A 191 -0.65 -9.45 10.11
CA PRO A 191 -1.74 -10.33 9.66
C PRO A 191 -2.56 -9.77 8.50
N THR A 192 -2.71 -8.45 8.44
CA THR A 192 -3.47 -7.73 7.40
C THR A 192 -2.66 -7.52 6.11
N GLN A 193 -1.40 -7.96 6.05
CA GLN A 193 -0.61 -7.91 4.82
C GLN A 193 -0.95 -9.11 3.92
N TYR A 194 -1.31 -8.84 2.66
CA TYR A 194 -1.60 -9.89 1.69
C TYR A 194 -0.30 -10.62 1.29
N ARG A 195 -0.23 -11.93 1.55
CA ARG A 195 1.02 -12.71 1.41
C ARG A 195 1.38 -13.09 -0.02
N ARG A 196 0.42 -13.03 -0.95
CA ARG A 196 0.60 -13.37 -2.36
C ARG A 196 0.78 -12.10 -3.20
N SER A 197 0.95 -12.25 -4.51
CA SER A 197 0.93 -11.11 -5.43
C SER A 197 -0.51 -10.76 -5.81
N ILE A 198 -0.92 -9.52 -5.58
CA ILE A 198 -2.22 -9.03 -6.06
C ILE A 198 -2.25 -8.96 -7.59
N LEU A 199 -1.11 -8.65 -8.22
CA LEU A 199 -0.99 -8.60 -9.67
C LEU A 199 -1.22 -9.98 -10.29
N MET A 200 -0.59 -11.03 -9.74
CA MET A 200 -0.75 -12.38 -10.27
C MET A 200 -2.19 -12.88 -10.11
N ASP A 201 -2.78 -12.65 -8.94
CA ASP A 201 -4.16 -13.04 -8.67
C ASP A 201 -5.16 -12.31 -9.57
N PHE A 202 -4.89 -11.04 -9.89
CA PHE A 202 -5.74 -10.26 -10.79
C PHE A 202 -5.58 -10.69 -12.26
N TYR A 203 -4.35 -10.68 -12.80
CA TYR A 203 -4.12 -10.88 -14.23
C TYR A 203 -4.17 -12.34 -14.69
N PHE A 204 -3.79 -13.29 -13.83
CA PHE A 204 -3.71 -14.71 -14.20
C PHE A 204 -4.80 -15.57 -13.57
N LYS A 205 -5.35 -15.18 -12.41
CA LYS A 205 -6.42 -15.94 -11.73
C LYS A 205 -7.79 -15.26 -11.79
N GLY A 206 -7.89 -14.12 -12.47
CA GLY A 206 -9.16 -13.40 -12.67
C GLY A 206 -9.82 -12.88 -11.39
N LYS A 207 -9.08 -12.76 -10.28
CA LYS A 207 -9.63 -12.27 -9.01
C LYS A 207 -9.76 -10.75 -9.03
N LYS A 208 -10.98 -10.27 -9.25
CA LYS A 208 -11.28 -8.83 -9.43
C LYS A 208 -12.00 -8.16 -8.25
N SER A 209 -12.36 -8.92 -7.21
CA SER A 209 -13.01 -8.42 -5.99
C SER A 209 -12.19 -8.70 -4.74
N TYR A 210 -12.41 -7.91 -3.69
CA TYR A 210 -11.79 -8.14 -2.38
C TYR A 210 -12.07 -9.54 -1.85
N SER A 211 -13.31 -9.99 -1.95
CA SER A 211 -13.70 -11.33 -1.51
C SER A 211 -12.96 -12.43 -2.28
N ALA A 212 -12.77 -12.30 -3.60
CA ALA A 212 -12.03 -13.29 -4.40
C ALA A 212 -10.54 -13.36 -4.04
N VAL A 213 -9.94 -12.21 -3.67
CA VAL A 213 -8.55 -12.14 -3.21
C VAL A 213 -8.41 -12.76 -1.82
N ASN A 214 -9.33 -12.45 -0.90
CA ASN A 214 -9.20 -12.82 0.51
C ASN A 214 -9.81 -14.19 0.89
N ARG A 215 -10.61 -14.82 0.03
CA ARG A 215 -11.21 -16.17 0.25
C ARG A 215 -10.22 -17.33 0.48
N GLY A 216 -8.90 -17.09 0.38
CA GLY A 216 -7.87 -18.12 0.51
C GLY A 216 -6.74 -17.81 1.51
N GLY A 217 -6.94 -16.83 2.40
CA GLY A 217 -6.07 -16.55 3.55
C GLY A 217 -6.86 -16.75 4.83
N ASN A 218 -6.29 -17.49 5.79
CA ASN A 218 -6.93 -17.92 7.03
C ASN A 218 -7.87 -16.88 7.66
N SER A 219 -8.99 -17.40 8.17
CA SER A 219 -9.95 -16.73 9.04
C SER A 219 -9.25 -15.82 10.06
N ILE A 220 -9.36 -14.50 9.86
CA ILE A 220 -9.00 -13.50 10.89
C ILE A 220 -10.09 -13.45 12.00
N THR A 221 -11.13 -14.28 11.90
CA THR A 221 -12.23 -14.36 12.86
C THR A 221 -12.20 -15.73 13.57
N ARG A 222 -11.44 -15.84 14.66
CA ARG A 222 -11.68 -16.72 15.82
C ARG A 222 -10.48 -16.63 16.76
N ASN A 223 -10.55 -15.71 17.72
CA ASN A 223 -10.11 -15.92 19.11
C ASN A 223 -10.44 -14.65 19.89
N GLY A 224 -11.50 -14.76 20.69
CA GLY A 224 -12.06 -13.73 21.53
C GLY A 224 -13.15 -14.36 22.38
N SER A 225 -12.73 -15.22 23.31
CA SER A 225 -13.44 -15.60 24.52
C SER A 225 -12.55 -15.20 25.68
#